data_AF-K5VDV5-F1
#
_entry.id   AF-K5VDV5-F1
#
_cell.length_a   1.000
_cell.length_b   1.000
_cell.length_c   1.000
_cell.angle_alpha   90.00
_cell.angle_beta   90.00
_cell.angle_gamma   90.00
#
_symmetry.space_group_name_H-M   'P 1'
#
loop_
_entity.id
_entity.type
_entity.pdbx_description
1 polymer ?
#
loop_
_entity_poly.entity_id
_entity_poly.type
_entity_poly.pdbx_seq_one_letter_code
_entity_poly.pdbx_strand_id
1 'polypeptide(L)'
;STKQIKGSMQTQMPLWGGVWIHHGGDIIRCASAVRRRQHPDERNASYVRYEVAIGNENRRAVYYGRLEKILKCNLPQGSRFWRDLQGCRLLLAVITPCVTTNRDATQVVTSYCAEQQSQVVVDLRTVQSVVGRIFTREKWGIIDRSSNTARTVFVEDED
;
A
#
# COMPACT_ATOMS: atom_id res chain seq x y z
N SER A 1 -5.74 -15.28 26.69
CA SER A 1 -5.54 -14.88 25.28
C SER A 1 -5.75 -13.37 25.07
N THR A 2 -6.95 -12.80 25.14
CA THR A 2 -7.20 -11.35 24.89
C THR A 2 -6.67 -10.41 25.98
N LYS A 3 -6.72 -10.82 27.25
CA LYS A 3 -6.20 -10.03 28.40
C LYS A 3 -4.68 -9.81 28.34
N GLN A 4 -3.92 -10.80 27.86
CA GLN A 4 -2.46 -10.70 27.73
C GLN A 4 -2.04 -9.79 26.56
N ILE A 5 -2.81 -9.78 25.47
CA ILE A 5 -2.60 -8.86 24.35
C ILE A 5 -2.84 -7.42 24.82
N LYS A 6 -3.98 -7.17 25.47
CA LYS A 6 -4.36 -5.81 25.90
C LYS A 6 -3.40 -5.24 26.97
N GLY A 7 -2.85 -6.08 27.85
CA GLY A 7 -1.90 -5.66 28.87
C GLY A 7 -0.46 -5.45 28.37
N SER A 8 -0.12 -5.95 27.18
CA SER A 8 1.25 -5.84 26.61
C SER A 8 1.31 -4.99 25.34
N MET A 9 0.18 -4.48 24.85
CA MET A 9 0.15 -3.63 23.67
C MET A 9 0.31 -2.16 24.05
N GLN A 10 0.98 -1.39 23.20
CA GLN A 10 1.09 0.06 23.39
C GLN A 10 -0.30 0.72 23.33
N THR A 11 -0.61 1.57 24.31
CA THR A 11 -1.88 2.31 24.38
C THR A 11 -2.01 3.35 23.26
N GLN A 12 -0.88 3.81 22.71
CA GLN A 12 -0.81 4.76 21.61
C GLN A 12 0.25 4.33 20.61
N MET A 13 -0.06 4.41 19.31
CA MET A 13 0.87 4.13 18.22
C MET A 13 1.16 5.43 17.46
N PRO A 14 2.44 5.81 17.30
CA PRO A 14 2.80 6.93 16.44
C PRO A 14 2.33 6.71 15.00
N LEU A 15 1.81 7.77 14.39
CA LEU A 15 1.33 7.80 13.01
C LEU A 15 2.39 8.44 12.10
N TRP A 16 2.71 7.78 10.99
CA TRP A 16 3.61 8.32 9.98
C TRP A 16 2.83 8.68 8.71
N GLY A 17 3.13 9.86 8.16
CA GLY A 17 2.44 10.43 7.00
C GLY A 17 3.04 10.07 5.64
N GLY A 18 4.15 9.33 5.62
CA GLY A 18 4.77 8.88 4.39
C GLY A 18 6.03 8.09 4.66
N VAL A 19 6.51 7.43 3.62
CA VAL A 19 7.75 6.66 3.63
C VAL A 19 8.46 6.86 2.29
N TRP A 20 9.78 6.79 2.33
CA TRP A 20 10.60 6.78 1.13
C TRP A 20 11.20 5.39 0.94
N ILE A 21 11.04 4.83 -0.26
CA ILE A 21 11.70 3.58 -0.64
C ILE A 21 13.14 3.92 -1.07
N HIS A 22 14.12 3.29 -0.42
CA HIS A 22 15.55 3.55 -0.64
C HIS A 22 15.99 3.21 -2.09
N HIS A 23 17.16 3.73 -2.51
CA HIS A 23 17.76 3.52 -3.83
C HIS A 23 16.99 4.08 -5.04
N GLY A 24 16.43 5.29 -4.90
CA GLY A 24 15.73 5.96 -6.01
C GLY A 24 14.30 5.47 -6.25
N GLY A 25 13.72 4.78 -5.25
CA GLY A 25 12.32 4.39 -5.26
C GLY A 25 11.36 5.54 -4.99
N ASP A 26 10.07 5.20 -4.92
CA ASP A 26 9.01 6.18 -4.75
C ASP A 26 8.96 6.81 -3.35
N ILE A 27 8.51 8.06 -3.28
CA ILE A 27 8.00 8.67 -2.05
C ILE A 27 6.50 8.36 -1.97
N ILE A 28 6.13 7.53 -1.00
CA ILE A 28 4.73 7.17 -0.74
C ILE A 28 4.18 8.12 0.32
N ARG A 29 3.03 8.74 0.05
CA ARG A 29 2.36 9.65 0.98
C ARG A 29 1.02 9.06 1.44
N CYS A 30 0.82 8.98 2.74
CA CYS A 30 -0.43 8.50 3.31
C CYS A 30 -1.57 9.48 3.00
N ALA A 31 -2.78 8.99 2.71
CA ALA A 31 -3.95 9.82 2.51
C ALA A 31 -4.24 10.73 3.72
N SER A 32 -3.95 10.27 4.95
CA SER A 32 -4.07 11.09 6.16
C SER A 32 -3.11 12.29 6.22
N ALA A 33 -2.04 12.27 5.44
CA ALA A 33 -1.02 13.32 5.39
C ALA A 33 -1.14 14.20 4.15
N VAL A 34 -1.94 13.79 3.16
CA VAL A 34 -2.29 14.61 2.01
C VAL A 34 -3.23 15.73 2.48
N ARG A 35 -2.90 16.98 2.15
CA ARG A 35 -3.75 18.13 2.52
C ARG A 35 -5.12 17.98 1.86
N ARG A 36 -6.21 18.30 2.59
CA ARG A 36 -7.60 18.22 2.08
C ARG A 36 -7.86 19.07 0.83
N ARG A 37 -6.98 20.01 0.50
CA ARG A 37 -7.01 20.82 -0.72
C ARG A 37 -5.79 20.47 -1.56
N GLN A 38 -5.84 19.34 -2.26
CA GLN A 38 -4.93 19.12 -3.37
C GLN A 38 -5.41 19.94 -4.55
N HIS A 39 -4.49 20.60 -5.25
CA HIS A 39 -4.79 21.08 -6.60
C HIS A 39 -5.19 19.87 -7.46
N PRO A 40 -6.13 20.00 -8.41
CA PRO A 40 -6.50 18.89 -9.31
C PRO A 40 -5.30 18.24 -10.02
N ASP A 41 -4.23 19.02 -10.23
CA ASP A 41 -3.00 18.59 -10.91
C ASP A 41 -1.95 17.96 -9.97
N GLU A 42 -2.20 17.92 -8.66
CA GLU A 42 -1.26 17.26 -7.74
C GLU A 42 -1.33 15.74 -7.87
N ARG A 43 -0.18 15.12 -8.10
CA ARG A 43 -0.04 13.67 -8.16
C ARG A 43 -0.46 13.04 -6.84
N ASN A 44 -1.54 12.26 -6.86
CA ASN A 44 -2.01 11.51 -5.70
C ASN A 44 -1.10 10.29 -5.43
N ALA A 45 -0.07 10.48 -4.60
CA ALA A 45 0.89 9.45 -4.23
C ALA A 45 0.44 8.55 -3.05
N SER A 46 -0.87 8.47 -2.79
CA SER A 46 -1.44 7.61 -1.74
C SER A 46 -1.88 6.24 -2.21
N TYR A 47 -1.93 6.00 -3.53
CA TYR A 47 -2.30 4.70 -4.07
C TYR A 47 -1.04 3.86 -4.27
N VAL A 48 -1.11 2.60 -3.84
CA VAL A 48 0.05 1.71 -3.81
C VAL A 48 -0.26 0.34 -4.38
N ARG A 49 0.76 -0.29 -4.94
CA ARG A 49 0.83 -1.75 -5.18
C ARG A 49 1.34 -2.43 -3.92
N TYR A 50 0.71 -3.51 -3.49
CA TYR A 50 1.21 -4.34 -2.40
C TYR A 50 1.01 -5.83 -2.67
N GLU A 51 1.92 -6.65 -2.14
CA GLU A 51 1.96 -8.08 -2.39
C GLU A 51 1.88 -8.89 -1.10
N VAL A 52 0.82 -9.68 -0.99
CA VAL A 52 0.52 -10.51 0.19
C VAL A 52 0.72 -11.98 -0.16
N ALA A 53 1.37 -12.72 0.73
CA ALA A 53 1.48 -14.16 0.61
C ALA A 53 0.10 -14.83 0.78
N ILE A 54 -0.26 -15.71 -0.14
CA ILE A 54 -1.50 -16.48 -0.11
C ILE A 54 -1.16 -17.96 0.02
N GLY A 55 -1.76 -18.60 1.04
CA GLY A 55 -1.62 -20.02 1.30
C GLY A 55 -0.21 -20.43 1.75
N ASN A 56 0.10 -21.71 1.60
CA ASN A 56 1.34 -22.32 2.12
C ASN A 56 2.47 -22.39 1.07
N GLU A 57 2.19 -22.03 -0.19
CA GLU A 57 3.10 -22.26 -1.34
C GLU A 57 3.95 -21.04 -1.71
N ASN A 58 4.12 -20.06 -0.81
CA ASN A 58 4.86 -18.81 -1.06
C ASN A 58 4.37 -18.02 -2.30
N ARG A 59 3.13 -18.27 -2.75
CA ARG A 59 2.49 -17.53 -3.84
C ARG A 59 2.14 -16.14 -3.34
N ARG A 60 2.52 -15.11 -4.08
CA ARG A 60 2.18 -13.72 -3.76
C ARG A 60 1.07 -13.25 -4.68
N ALA A 61 0.04 -12.65 -4.11
CA ALA A 61 -1.00 -11.99 -4.88
C ALA A 61 -0.80 -10.48 -4.83
N VAL A 62 -1.07 -9.87 -5.98
CA VAL A 62 -0.94 -8.45 -6.21
C VAL A 62 -2.26 -7.77 -5.90
N TYR A 63 -2.18 -6.71 -5.10
CA TYR A 63 -3.30 -5.88 -4.74
C TYR A 63 -2.96 -4.41 -4.90
N TYR A 64 -4.01 -3.61 -4.99
CA TYR A 64 -3.92 -2.17 -5.07
C TYR A 64 -4.82 -1.55 -4.01
N GLY A 65 -4.46 -0.38 -3.52
CA GLY A 65 -5.27 0.32 -2.53
C GLY A 65 -4.72 1.68 -2.17
N ARG A 66 -5.54 2.45 -1.47
CA ARG A 66 -5.15 3.73 -0.90
C ARG A 66 -4.51 3.50 0.47
N LEU A 67 -3.24 3.85 0.60
CA LEU A 67 -2.53 3.89 1.87
C LEU A 67 -3.10 5.03 2.71
N GLU A 68 -3.80 4.68 3.78
CA GLU A 68 -4.45 5.64 4.66
C GLU A 68 -3.45 6.24 5.65
N LYS A 69 -2.64 5.37 6.27
CA LYS A 69 -1.68 5.72 7.31
C LYS A 69 -0.67 4.60 7.54
N ILE A 70 0.45 4.96 8.13
CA ILE A 70 1.46 4.02 8.62
C ILE A 70 1.48 4.08 10.15
N LEU A 71 1.38 2.93 10.80
CA LEU A 71 1.45 2.77 12.24
C LEU A 71 2.82 2.23 12.63
N LYS A 72 3.46 2.87 13.61
CA LYS A 72 4.65 2.33 14.26
C LYS A 72 4.24 1.60 15.53
N CYS A 73 4.49 0.29 15.57
CA CYS A 73 4.23 -0.56 16.74
C CYS A 73 5.56 -1.06 17.28
N ASN A 74 5.91 -0.70 18.52
CA ASN A 74 7.03 -1.32 19.21
C ASN A 74 6.50 -2.46 20.09
N LEU A 75 6.97 -3.67 19.84
CA LEU A 75 6.60 -4.83 20.63
C LEU A 75 7.44 -4.87 21.93
N PRO A 76 6.82 -5.09 23.10
CA PRO A 76 7.55 -5.13 24.35
C PRO A 76 8.51 -6.31 24.38
N GLN A 77 9.65 -6.10 25.04
CA GLN A 77 10.60 -7.16 25.34
C GLN A 77 10.09 -8.02 26.51
N GLY A 78 10.49 -9.30 26.57
CA GLY A 78 10.21 -10.19 27.70
C GLY A 78 8.81 -10.81 27.71
N SER A 79 7.98 -10.51 26.70
CA SER A 79 6.68 -11.15 26.54
C SER A 79 6.80 -12.45 25.75
N ARG A 80 6.54 -13.58 26.40
CA ARG A 80 6.47 -14.91 25.74
C ARG A 80 5.41 -14.97 24.64
N PHE A 81 4.43 -14.06 24.65
CA PHE A 81 3.40 -13.99 23.63
C PHE A 81 3.98 -13.59 22.27
N TRP A 82 4.91 -12.62 22.24
CA TRP A 82 5.49 -12.11 20.99
C TRP A 82 6.58 -13.01 20.41
N ARG A 83 7.05 -14.03 21.16
CA ARG A 83 8.07 -14.99 20.72
C ARG A 83 9.27 -14.27 20.08
N ASP A 84 9.57 -14.57 18.82
CA ASP A 84 10.70 -14.03 18.07
C ASP A 84 10.52 -12.56 17.66
N LEU A 85 9.30 -12.02 17.82
CA LEU A 85 8.98 -10.61 17.53
C LEU A 85 9.16 -9.70 18.77
N GLN A 86 9.53 -10.25 19.93
CA GLN A 86 9.74 -9.43 21.13
C GLN A 86 10.85 -8.38 20.92
N GLY A 87 10.61 -7.15 21.37
CA GLY A 87 11.56 -6.04 21.16
C GLY A 87 11.64 -5.53 19.71
N CYS A 88 10.92 -6.14 18.76
CA CYS A 88 10.91 -5.69 17.38
C CYS A 88 10.05 -4.43 17.19
N ARG A 89 10.41 -3.65 16.16
CA ARG A 89 9.61 -2.55 15.65
C ARG A 89 8.90 -2.99 14.37
N LEU A 90 7.58 -3.01 14.41
CA LEU A 90 6.74 -3.25 13.25
C LEU A 90 6.26 -1.93 12.68
N LEU A 91 6.34 -1.80 11.36
CA LEU A 91 5.69 -0.74 10.60
C LEU A 91 4.51 -1.37 9.86
N LEU A 92 3.31 -0.88 10.14
CA LEU A 92 2.08 -1.43 9.59
C LEU A 92 1.43 -0.41 8.66
N ALA A 93 1.15 -0.83 7.43
CA ALA A 93 0.38 -0.06 6.46
C ALA A 93 -1.11 -0.35 6.65
N VAL A 94 -1.89 0.71 6.87
CA VAL A 94 -3.35 0.64 6.85
C VAL A 94 -3.81 1.07 5.47
N ILE A 95 -4.45 0.15 4.75
CA ILE A 95 -4.81 0.32 3.35
C ILE A 95 -6.32 0.13 3.18
N THR A 96 -6.96 1.00 2.41
CA THR A 96 -8.31 0.77 1.88
C THR A 96 -8.16 0.14 0.48
N PRO A 97 -8.45 -1.17 0.31
CA PRO A 97 -8.19 -1.86 -0.95
C PRO A 97 -9.09 -1.40 -2.11
N CYS A 98 -8.56 -1.40 -3.33
CA CYS A 98 -9.33 -1.25 -4.56
C CYS A 98 -9.95 -2.60 -4.96
N VAL A 99 -11.19 -2.61 -5.44
CA VAL A 99 -11.85 -3.85 -5.90
C VAL A 99 -11.44 -4.15 -7.33
N THR A 100 -10.27 -4.76 -7.50
CA THR A 100 -9.66 -5.05 -8.82
C THR A 100 -9.81 -6.51 -9.28
N THR A 101 -10.55 -7.33 -8.55
CA THR A 101 -10.73 -8.77 -8.84
C THR A 101 -9.40 -9.55 -8.95
N ASN A 102 -8.40 -9.20 -8.12
CA ASN A 102 -7.05 -9.81 -8.08
C ASN A 102 -6.28 -9.74 -9.41
N ARG A 103 -6.58 -8.74 -10.26
CA ARG A 103 -5.84 -8.50 -11.50
C ARG A 103 -4.57 -7.71 -11.22
N ASP A 104 -3.47 -8.09 -11.87
CA ASP A 104 -2.21 -7.36 -11.89
C ASP A 104 -2.20 -6.36 -13.05
N ALA A 105 -2.16 -5.07 -12.72
CA ALA A 105 -2.19 -3.98 -13.68
C ALA A 105 -0.92 -3.89 -14.55
N THR A 106 0.14 -4.61 -14.19
CA THR A 106 1.34 -4.75 -15.06
C THR A 106 1.15 -5.76 -16.18
N GLN A 107 0.16 -6.65 -16.05
CA GLN A 107 -0.09 -7.73 -17.01
C GLN A 107 -1.33 -7.46 -17.84
N VAL A 108 -2.37 -6.88 -17.24
CA VAL A 108 -3.66 -6.64 -17.88
C VAL A 108 -4.21 -5.28 -17.49
N VAL A 109 -4.92 -4.63 -18.42
CA VAL A 109 -5.66 -3.40 -18.12
C VAL A 109 -6.62 -3.67 -16.96
N THR A 110 -6.40 -2.95 -15.87
CA THR A 110 -7.10 -3.17 -14.60
C THR A 110 -7.80 -1.89 -14.18
N SER A 111 -9.10 -2.02 -13.89
CA SER A 111 -9.95 -0.92 -13.44
C SER A 111 -10.85 -1.35 -12.29
N TYR A 112 -11.30 -0.40 -11.48
CA TYR A 112 -12.25 -0.61 -10.39
C TYR A 112 -13.29 0.51 -10.32
N CYS A 113 -14.49 0.18 -9.84
CA CYS A 113 -15.56 1.18 -9.60
C CYS A 113 -15.60 1.64 -8.14
N ALA A 114 -15.10 0.82 -7.21
CA ALA A 114 -15.20 1.08 -5.78
C ALA A 114 -13.96 0.59 -5.02
N GLU A 115 -13.72 1.22 -3.88
CA GLU A 115 -12.84 0.72 -2.83
C GLU A 115 -13.63 -0.21 -1.90
N GLN A 116 -12.96 -1.13 -1.22
CA GLN A 116 -13.57 -1.94 -0.17
C GLN A 116 -13.97 -1.06 1.02
N GLN A 117 -15.06 -1.43 1.69
CA GLN A 117 -15.52 -0.72 2.89
C GLN A 117 -14.59 -0.95 4.09
N SER A 118 -13.95 -2.11 4.17
CA SER A 118 -13.02 -2.46 5.25
C SER A 118 -11.58 -2.16 4.89
N GLN A 119 -10.84 -1.61 5.85
CA GLN A 119 -9.40 -1.45 5.77
C GLN A 119 -8.69 -2.76 6.09
N VAL A 120 -7.53 -2.96 5.48
CA VAL A 120 -6.60 -4.04 5.81
C VAL A 120 -5.35 -3.46 6.46
N VAL A 121 -4.75 -4.24 7.36
CA VAL A 121 -3.49 -3.90 8.00
C VAL A 121 -2.46 -4.93 7.58
N VAL A 122 -1.41 -4.47 6.89
CA VAL A 122 -0.33 -5.32 6.38
C VAL A 122 1.02 -4.79 6.87
N ASP A 123 2.04 -5.63 6.85
CA ASP A 123 3.41 -5.18 7.08
C ASP A 123 3.80 -4.19 5.97
N LEU A 124 4.39 -3.05 6.32
CA LEU A 124 4.78 -2.01 5.36
C LEU A 124 5.71 -2.55 4.25
N ARG A 125 6.51 -3.59 4.53
CA ARG A 125 7.40 -4.24 3.55
C ARG A 125 6.65 -4.92 2.40
N THR A 126 5.35 -5.13 2.54
CA THR A 126 4.51 -5.68 1.46
C THR A 126 4.21 -4.63 0.39
N VAL A 127 4.28 -3.34 0.72
CA VAL A 127 4.08 -2.23 -0.21
C VAL A 127 5.28 -2.11 -1.14
N GLN A 128 5.04 -2.16 -2.45
CA GLN A 128 6.09 -2.22 -3.46
C GLN A 128 6.36 -0.86 -4.10
N SER A 129 5.32 -0.12 -4.46
CA SER A 129 5.44 1.11 -5.24
C SER A 129 4.19 1.98 -5.15
N VAL A 130 4.33 3.24 -5.56
CA VAL A 130 3.19 4.13 -5.84
C VAL A 130 2.62 3.79 -7.20
N VAL A 131 1.30 3.72 -7.30
CA VAL A 131 0.59 3.58 -8.59
C VAL A 131 -0.16 4.85 -8.95
N GLY A 132 -0.23 5.13 -10.23
CA GLY A 132 -1.11 6.15 -10.77
C GLY A 132 -2.54 5.60 -10.91
N ARG A 133 -3.50 6.52 -11.02
CA ARG A 133 -4.87 6.19 -11.38
C ARG A 133 -5.47 7.27 -12.25
N ILE A 134 -6.35 6.88 -13.17
CA ILE A 134 -7.06 7.79 -14.05
C ILE A 134 -8.55 7.45 -14.01
N PHE A 135 -9.39 8.47 -13.88
CA PHE A 135 -10.84 8.29 -13.93
C PHE A 135 -11.32 8.44 -15.36
N THR A 136 -11.95 7.41 -15.90
CA THR A 136 -12.54 7.43 -17.25
C THR A 136 -13.71 6.47 -17.32
N ARG A 137 -14.77 6.83 -18.06
CA ARG A 137 -15.96 6.00 -18.25
C ARG A 137 -16.51 5.44 -16.93
N GLU A 138 -16.62 6.32 -15.93
CA GLU A 138 -17.14 6.01 -14.59
C GLU A 138 -16.33 4.98 -13.77
N LYS A 139 -15.08 4.73 -14.17
CA LYS A 139 -14.19 3.76 -13.52
C LYS A 139 -12.82 4.37 -13.30
N TRP A 140 -12.14 3.91 -12.25
CA TRP A 140 -10.74 4.19 -12.03
C TRP A 140 -9.89 3.12 -12.72
N GLY A 141 -9.07 3.52 -13.70
CA GLY A 141 -8.00 2.69 -14.26
C GLY A 141 -6.73 2.81 -13.43
N ILE A 142 -6.02 1.69 -13.24
CA ILE A 142 -4.73 1.66 -12.53
C ILE A 142 -3.59 1.80 -13.53
N ILE A 143 -2.66 2.71 -13.23
CA ILE A 143 -1.42 2.91 -13.99
C ILE A 143 -0.28 2.41 -13.12
N ASP A 144 0.12 1.16 -13.35
CA ASP A 144 1.22 0.52 -12.63
C ASP A 144 2.47 0.46 -13.50
N ARG A 145 3.51 1.20 -13.09
CA ARG A 145 4.81 1.27 -13.79
C ARG A 145 5.89 0.43 -13.11
N SER A 146 5.52 -0.46 -12.20
CA SER A 146 6.46 -1.30 -11.47
C SER A 146 7.01 -2.46 -12.31
N SER A 147 6.45 -2.74 -13.48
CA SER A 147 7.07 -3.65 -14.44
C SER A 147 8.25 -2.98 -15.16
N ASN A 148 9.30 -3.76 -15.42
CA ASN A 148 10.50 -3.34 -16.15
C ASN A 148 10.23 -2.99 -17.64
N THR A 149 8.97 -2.98 -18.07
CA THR A 149 8.54 -3.01 -19.48
C THR A 149 7.82 -1.73 -19.93
N ALA A 150 7.49 -0.80 -19.04
CA ALA A 150 6.76 0.41 -19.39
C ALA A 150 7.69 1.49 -19.96
N ARG A 151 8.23 1.27 -21.16
CA ARG A 151 8.89 2.29 -21.98
C ARG A 151 7.89 2.73 -23.05
N THR A 152 7.38 3.95 -22.93
CA THR A 152 6.58 4.58 -24.00
C THR A 152 7.52 4.91 -25.16
N VAL A 153 7.37 4.26 -26.30
CA VAL A 153 7.98 4.69 -27.56
C VAL A 153 6.97 5.64 -28.20
N PHE A 154 7.32 6.92 -28.29
CA PHE A 154 6.58 7.85 -29.13
C PHE A 154 6.98 7.54 -30.57
N VAL A 155 6.01 7.21 -31.40
CA VAL A 155 6.22 7.08 -32.84
C VAL A 155 5.89 8.46 -33.42
N GLU A 156 6.83 9.05 -34.13
CA GLU A 156 6.56 10.24 -34.94
C GLU A 156 5.73 9.78 -36.15
N ASP A 157 4.57 10.41 -36.37
CA ASP A 157 3.81 10.19 -37.59
C ASP A 157 4.58 10.84 -38.75
N GLU A 158 5.04 10.04 -39.72
CA GLU A 158 5.60 10.56 -40.97
C GLU A 158 4.45 11.12 -41.82
N ASP A 159 4.49 12.43 -42.09
CA ASP A 159 3.59 13.16 -43.01
C ASP A 159 3.66 12.64 -44.46
#